data_AF-A0A7J4Q2J7-F1
#
_entry.id   AF-A0A7J4Q2J7-F1
#
_cell.length_a   1.000
_cell.length_b   1.000
_cell.length_c   1.000
_cell.angle_alpha   90.00
_cell.angle_beta   90.00
_cell.angle_gamma   90.00
#
_symmetry.space_group_name_H-M   'P 1'
#
loop_
_entity.id
_entity.type
_entity.pdbx_description
1 polymer ?
#
loop_
_entity_poly.entity_id
_entity_poly.type
_entity_poly.pdbx_seq_one_letter_code
_entity_poly.pdbx_strand_id
1 'polypeptide(L)'
;MSWESVLGRVAFANCDPIFDGLQDNWKILPAPPAWLTGHLLRRDCLTAPIPAADYAKHSEKLLLLPDLGIVSKGDVGSVLLFGARPIDQMRDIALPSDSSTSRALLQWVLRRNNLDPKFHETGPDLV
;
A
#
# COMPACT_ATOMS: atom_id res chain seq x y z
N MET A 1 10.07 -15.97 21.04
CA MET A 1 9.10 -16.54 20.08
C MET A 1 9.56 -16.18 18.69
N SER A 2 9.45 -17.09 17.72
CA SER A 2 10.02 -16.84 16.40
C SER A 2 9.06 -16.08 15.48
N TRP A 3 9.59 -15.05 14.82
CA TRP A 3 8.94 -14.25 13.77
C TRP A 3 8.49 -15.11 12.58
N GLU A 4 9.08 -16.30 12.43
CA GLU A 4 8.74 -17.31 11.41
C GLU A 4 7.32 -17.86 11.54
N SER A 5 6.61 -17.61 12.65
CA SER A 5 5.21 -18.02 12.87
C SER A 5 4.20 -16.87 12.80
N VAL A 6 4.65 -15.70 12.34
CA VAL A 6 3.87 -14.46 12.34
C VAL A 6 3.65 -13.98 10.90
N LEU A 7 2.41 -13.66 10.55
CA LEU A 7 2.03 -13.05 9.28
C LEU A 7 1.59 -11.60 9.52
N GLY A 8 2.19 -10.66 8.79
CA GLY A 8 1.74 -9.27 8.78
C GLY A 8 0.46 -9.14 7.96
N ARG A 9 -0.55 -8.46 8.49
CA ARG A 9 -1.84 -8.25 7.81
C ARG A 9 -2.16 -6.75 7.73
N VAL A 10 -2.54 -6.31 6.54
CA VAL A 10 -3.11 -4.99 6.33
C VAL A 10 -4.60 -5.03 6.67
N ALA A 11 -5.09 -4.00 7.38
CA ALA A 11 -6.49 -3.85 7.73
C ALA A 11 -7.33 -3.22 6.60
N PHE A 12 -7.24 -3.77 5.38
CA PHE A 12 -8.06 -3.36 4.23
C PHE A 12 -8.87 -4.53 3.71
N ALA A 13 -10.11 -4.27 3.30
CA ALA A 13 -11.05 -5.30 2.85
C ALA A 13 -10.53 -6.15 1.67
N ASN A 14 -9.67 -5.57 0.82
CA ASN A 14 -9.04 -6.29 -0.29
C ASN A 14 -8.04 -7.38 0.16
N CYS A 15 -7.64 -7.38 1.43
CA CYS A 15 -6.78 -8.40 2.03
C CYS A 15 -7.60 -9.50 2.72
N ASP A 16 -8.87 -9.27 3.05
CA ASP A 16 -9.66 -10.21 3.86
C ASP A 16 -9.73 -11.62 3.27
N PRO A 17 -9.97 -11.81 1.95
CA PRO A 17 -10.01 -13.14 1.36
C PRO A 17 -8.69 -13.92 1.45
N ILE A 18 -7.55 -13.22 1.56
CA ILE A 18 -6.22 -13.86 1.67
C ILE A 18 -6.00 -14.43 3.08
N PHE A 19 -6.59 -13.78 4.10
CA PHE A 19 -6.35 -14.12 5.50
C PHE A 19 -7.43 -15.02 6.11
N ASP A 20 -8.52 -15.27 5.38
CA ASP A 20 -9.57 -16.19 5.82
C ASP A 20 -9.00 -17.59 6.12
N GLY A 21 -9.29 -18.12 7.31
CA GLY A 21 -8.79 -19.41 7.79
C GLY A 21 -7.29 -19.48 8.18
N LEU A 22 -6.47 -18.45 7.92
CA LEU A 22 -5.03 -18.49 8.28
C LEU A 22 -4.77 -18.31 9.78
N GLN A 23 -5.65 -17.60 10.47
CA GLN A 23 -5.51 -17.31 11.91
C GLN A 23 -5.50 -18.54 12.82
N ASP A 24 -5.96 -19.69 12.34
CA ASP A 24 -5.98 -20.94 13.11
C ASP A 24 -4.57 -21.52 13.29
N ASN A 25 -3.66 -21.24 12.36
CA ASN A 25 -2.31 -21.80 12.32
C ASN A 25 -1.20 -20.74 12.45
N TRP A 26 -1.56 -19.45 12.37
CA TRP A 26 -0.60 -18.34 12.30
C TRP A 26 -0.97 -17.21 13.26
N LYS A 27 0.06 -16.56 13.80
CA LYS A 27 -0.14 -15.30 14.53
C LYS A 27 -0.26 -14.15 13.54
N ILE A 28 -1.26 -13.30 13.73
CA ILE A 28 -1.50 -12.14 12.88
C ILE A 28 -0.96 -10.87 13.54
N LEU A 29 -0.11 -10.14 12.80
CA LEU A 29 0.38 -8.81 13.17
C LEU A 29 -0.38 -7.77 12.32
N PRO A 30 -1.40 -7.09 12.86
CA PRO A 30 -2.12 -6.06 12.13
C PRO A 30 -1.30 -4.75 12.11
N ALA A 31 -1.05 -4.20 10.92
CA ALA A 31 -0.43 -2.88 10.78
C ALA A 31 -0.80 -2.24 9.43
N PRO A 32 -0.71 -0.90 9.31
CA PRO A 32 -0.83 -0.22 8.02
C PRO A 32 0.21 -0.73 7.00
N PRO A 33 -0.09 -0.71 5.69
CA PRO A 33 0.80 -1.29 4.67
C PRO A 33 2.22 -0.73 4.71
N ALA A 34 2.36 0.60 4.81
CA ALA A 34 3.66 1.26 4.86
C ALA A 34 4.49 0.85 6.09
N TRP A 35 3.84 0.41 7.17
CA TRP A 35 4.53 -0.02 8.40
C TRP A 35 5.00 -1.48 8.31
N LEU A 36 4.26 -2.31 7.58
CA LEU A 36 4.59 -3.73 7.37
C LEU A 36 5.93 -3.93 6.66
N THR A 37 6.31 -3.03 5.76
CA THR A 37 7.67 -3.01 5.16
C THR A 37 8.74 -2.97 6.25
N GLY A 38 8.58 -2.12 7.27
CA GLY A 38 9.50 -2.04 8.39
C GLY A 38 9.52 -3.32 9.24
N HIS A 39 8.36 -3.93 9.47
CA HIS A 39 8.26 -5.20 10.18
C HIS A 39 8.96 -6.35 9.46
N LEU A 40 8.87 -6.44 8.13
CA LEU A 40 9.63 -7.43 7.35
C LEU A 40 11.14 -7.20 7.47
N LEU A 41 11.60 -5.96 7.30
CA LEU A 41 13.03 -5.63 7.35
C LEU A 41 13.65 -5.90 8.73
N ARG A 42 12.88 -5.78 9.81
CA ARG A 42 13.32 -6.10 11.18
C ARG A 42 13.13 -7.56 11.57
N ARG A 43 12.51 -8.37 10.70
CA ARG A 43 12.10 -9.76 11.00
C ARG A 43 11.15 -9.83 12.20
N ASP A 44 10.15 -8.97 12.22
CA ASP A 44 9.04 -9.04 13.19
C ASP A 44 7.94 -10.01 12.70
N CYS A 45 7.89 -10.29 11.40
CA CYS A 45 6.98 -11.26 10.77
C CYS A 45 7.64 -11.95 9.56
N LEU A 46 7.16 -13.14 9.21
CA LEU A 46 7.68 -13.97 8.11
C LEU A 46 7.38 -13.35 6.74
N THR A 47 6.15 -12.90 6.54
CA THR A 47 5.68 -12.30 5.30
C THR A 47 4.52 -11.35 5.59
N ALA A 48 4.29 -10.40 4.69
CA ALA A 48 3.23 -9.41 4.79
C ALA A 48 2.91 -8.85 3.40
N PRO A 49 1.65 -8.48 3.10
CA PRO A 49 1.35 -7.66 1.95
C PRO A 49 1.89 -6.25 2.19
N ILE A 50 2.81 -5.82 1.32
CA ILE A 50 3.44 -4.49 1.37
C ILE A 50 3.15 -3.70 0.09
N PRO A 51 3.23 -2.36 0.13
CA PRO A 51 3.11 -1.55 -1.08
C PRO A 51 4.15 -1.96 -2.15
N ALA A 52 3.73 -2.02 -3.41
CA ALA A 52 4.63 -2.34 -4.53
C ALA A 52 5.81 -1.34 -4.64
N ALA A 53 5.56 -0.06 -4.35
CA ALA A 53 6.60 0.97 -4.31
C ALA A 53 7.65 0.71 -3.20
N ASP A 54 7.26 0.08 -2.10
CA ASP A 54 8.16 -0.26 -1.00
C ASP A 54 8.98 -1.50 -1.35
N TYR A 55 8.35 -2.53 -1.94
CA TYR A 55 9.07 -3.67 -2.49
C TYR A 55 10.14 -3.23 -3.50
N ALA A 56 9.79 -2.34 -4.44
CA ALA A 56 10.74 -1.85 -5.45
C ALA A 56 11.98 -1.16 -4.83
N LYS A 57 11.85 -0.52 -3.66
CA LYS A 57 12.98 0.09 -2.93
C LYS A 57 13.84 -0.92 -2.16
N HIS A 58 13.31 -2.11 -1.92
CA HIS A 58 13.90 -3.14 -1.06
C HIS A 58 14.00 -4.51 -1.76
N SER A 59 13.96 -4.54 -3.09
CA SER A 59 14.01 -5.76 -3.91
C SER A 59 15.28 -6.59 -3.69
N GLU A 60 16.36 -5.94 -3.28
CA GLU A 60 17.63 -6.58 -2.91
C GLU A 60 17.52 -7.44 -1.63
N LYS A 61 16.51 -7.18 -0.79
CA LYS A 61 16.35 -7.75 0.56
C LYS A 61 15.10 -8.58 0.74
N LEU A 62 14.10 -8.39 -0.12
CA LEU A 62 12.78 -8.99 -0.01
C LEU A 62 12.50 -9.87 -1.24
N LEU A 63 11.80 -10.97 -1.01
CA LEU A 63 11.32 -11.85 -2.07
C LEU A 63 9.80 -11.74 -2.17
N LEU A 64 9.29 -11.82 -3.39
CA LEU A 64 7.85 -11.95 -3.62
C LEU A 64 7.43 -13.41 -3.50
N LEU A 65 6.26 -13.64 -2.92
CA LEU A 65 5.61 -14.93 -3.03
C LEU A 65 5.10 -15.11 -4.47
N PRO A 66 5.43 -16.22 -5.14
CA PRO A 66 4.92 -16.47 -6.48
C PRO A 66 3.39 -16.58 -6.44
N ASP A 67 2.77 -16.16 -7.54
CA ASP A 67 1.32 -16.30 -7.79
C ASP A 67 0.39 -15.58 -6.79
N LEU A 68 0.94 -14.71 -5.94
CA LEU A 68 0.16 -13.95 -4.96
C LEU A 68 0.40 -12.44 -5.09
N GLY A 69 -0.67 -11.68 -5.24
CA GLY A 69 -0.62 -10.23 -5.24
C GLY A 69 -2.00 -9.59 -5.26
N ILE A 70 -2.08 -8.36 -4.74
CA ILE A 70 -3.28 -7.53 -4.83
C ILE A 70 -3.13 -6.65 -6.07
N VAL A 71 -3.75 -7.07 -7.16
CA VAL A 71 -3.63 -6.44 -8.48
C VAL A 71 -5.00 -6.27 -9.13
N SER A 72 -5.12 -5.33 -10.06
CA SER A 72 -6.31 -5.16 -10.89
C SER A 72 -5.92 -4.95 -12.35
N LYS A 73 -6.80 -5.39 -13.26
CA LYS A 73 -6.77 -5.05 -14.68
C LYS A 73 -7.92 -4.10 -14.96
N GLY A 74 -7.61 -2.81 -15.05
CA GLY A 74 -8.61 -1.74 -15.13
C GLY A 74 -8.88 -1.13 -13.75
N ASP A 75 -10.11 -0.71 -13.53
CA ASP A 75 -10.48 0.03 -12.32
C ASP A 75 -10.38 -0.86 -11.07
N VAL A 76 -9.79 -0.32 -10.00
CA VAL A 76 -9.64 -1.01 -8.70
C VAL A 76 -10.75 -0.64 -7.70
N GLY A 77 -11.52 0.41 -7.98
CA GLY A 77 -12.65 0.87 -7.16
C GLY A 77 -12.29 1.51 -5.81
N SER A 78 -11.07 1.29 -5.30
CA SER A 78 -10.62 1.74 -3.97
C SER A 78 -9.44 2.72 -3.97
N VAL A 79 -8.89 3.06 -5.14
CA VAL A 79 -7.82 4.05 -5.30
C VAL A 79 -8.34 5.16 -6.20
N LEU A 80 -8.74 6.27 -5.59
CA LEU A 80 -9.50 7.33 -6.25
C LEU A 80 -8.85 8.69 -6.02
N LEU A 81 -8.92 9.57 -7.03
CA LEU A 81 -8.59 10.99 -6.91
C LEU A 81 -9.89 11.79 -7.00
N PHE A 82 -10.28 12.44 -5.91
CA PHE A 82 -11.46 13.30 -5.88
C PHE A 82 -11.08 14.76 -6.11
N GLY A 83 -11.95 15.51 -6.78
CA GLY A 83 -11.78 16.96 -6.93
C GLY A 83 -12.98 17.63 -7.59
N ALA A 84 -13.17 18.92 -7.31
CA ALA A 84 -14.25 19.73 -7.88
C ALA A 84 -13.94 20.23 -9.31
N ARG A 85 -12.81 19.83 -9.88
CA ARG A 85 -12.32 20.28 -11.19
C ARG A 85 -11.56 19.14 -11.87
N PRO A 86 -11.42 19.17 -13.20
CA PRO A 86 -10.58 18.21 -13.93
C PRO A 86 -9.11 18.25 -13.46
N ILE A 87 -8.40 17.12 -13.61
CA ILE A 87 -7.04 16.92 -13.09
C ILE A 87 -6.02 17.93 -13.64
N ASP A 88 -6.16 18.36 -14.89
CA ASP A 88 -5.32 19.35 -15.57
C ASP A 88 -5.48 20.78 -15.03
N GLN A 89 -6.56 21.03 -14.27
CA GLN A 89 -6.84 22.31 -13.62
C GLN A 89 -6.56 22.29 -12.12
N MET A 90 -6.12 21.15 -11.57
CA MET A 90 -5.76 21.03 -10.16
C MET A 90 -4.42 21.74 -9.92
N ARG A 91 -4.42 22.75 -9.04
CA ARG A 91 -3.20 23.44 -8.59
C ARG A 91 -2.57 22.80 -7.37
N ASP A 92 -3.40 22.18 -6.54
CA ASP A 92 -3.03 21.61 -5.25
C ASP A 92 -3.72 20.24 -5.11
N ILE A 93 -2.99 19.23 -4.65
CA ILE A 93 -3.51 17.89 -4.40
C ILE A 93 -3.09 17.45 -2.99
N ALA A 94 -4.07 17.10 -2.17
CA ALA A 94 -3.86 16.47 -0.88
C ALA A 94 -3.47 15.00 -1.07
N LEU A 95 -2.38 14.57 -0.46
CA LEU A 95 -1.93 13.18 -0.50
C LEU A 95 -2.03 12.55 0.89
N PRO A 96 -2.63 11.34 1.01
CA PRO A 96 -2.73 10.65 2.28
C PRO A 96 -1.34 10.19 2.76
N SER A 97 -1.14 10.09 4.07
CA SER A 97 0.15 9.69 4.66
C SER A 97 0.36 8.18 4.75
N ASP A 98 -0.68 7.37 4.54
CA ASP A 98 -0.70 5.93 4.83
C ASP A 98 -0.54 5.02 3.60
N SER A 99 -0.39 5.57 2.39
CA SER A 99 -0.19 4.80 1.16
C SER A 99 1.00 5.28 0.33
N SER A 100 2.05 4.46 0.20
CA SER A 100 3.21 4.82 -0.63
C SER A 100 3.02 4.53 -2.12
N THR A 101 2.24 3.50 -2.49
CA THR A 101 2.08 3.08 -3.90
C THR A 101 1.12 3.97 -4.69
N SER A 102 -0.05 4.30 -4.16
CA SER A 102 -1.00 5.16 -4.89
C SER A 102 -0.45 6.58 -5.09
N ARG A 103 0.31 7.10 -4.12
CA ARG A 103 1.05 8.36 -4.25
C ARG A 103 2.06 8.32 -5.37
N ALA A 104 2.89 7.27 -5.41
CA ALA A 104 3.89 7.11 -6.46
C ALA A 104 3.24 7.01 -7.85
N LEU A 105 2.13 6.26 -7.96
CA LEU A 105 1.36 6.15 -9.20
C LEU A 105 0.79 7.50 -9.64
N LEU A 106 0.15 8.25 -8.74
CA LEU A 106 -0.43 9.56 -9.06
C LEU A 106 0.65 10.55 -9.54
N GLN A 107 1.79 10.62 -8.84
CA GLN A 107 2.91 11.47 -9.24
C GLN A 107 3.45 11.09 -10.62
N TRP A 108 3.55 9.79 -10.91
CA TRP A 108 3.95 9.30 -12.23
C TRP A 108 2.94 9.68 -13.32
N VAL A 109 1.64 9.50 -13.07
CA VAL A 109 0.56 9.87 -14.01
C VAL A 109 0.58 11.38 -14.30
N LEU A 110 0.68 12.23 -13.27
CA LEU A 110 0.73 13.69 -13.44
C LEU A 110 1.93 14.12 -14.29
N ARG A 111 3.12 13.63 -13.97
CA ARG A 111 4.35 13.91 -14.75
C ARG A 111 4.21 13.44 -16.20
N ARG A 112 3.63 12.26 -16.44
CA ARG A 112 3.40 11.75 -17.80
C ARG A 112 2.46 12.63 -18.61
N ASN A 113 1.59 13.39 -17.96
CA ASN A 113 0.68 14.36 -18.59
C ASN A 113 1.19 15.80 -18.52
N ASN A 114 2.47 16.02 -18.15
CA ASN A 114 3.07 17.35 -17.97
C ASN A 114 2.31 18.25 -16.97
N LEU A 115 1.72 17.65 -15.94
CA LEU A 115 1.05 18.35 -14.85
C LEU A 115 1.96 18.41 -13.62
N ASP A 116 2.03 19.58 -12.99
CA ASP A 116 2.86 19.84 -11.80
C ASP A 116 2.07 20.56 -10.68
N PRO A 117 1.03 19.92 -10.11
CA PRO A 117 0.32 20.46 -8.97
C PRO A 117 1.19 20.41 -7.71
N LYS A 118 0.94 21.33 -6.77
CA LYS A 118 1.56 21.29 -5.44
C LYS A 118 0.95 20.18 -4.61
N PHE A 119 1.78 19.34 -4.00
CA PHE A 119 1.32 18.31 -3.08
C PHE A 119 1.33 18.80 -1.64
N HIS A 120 0.26 18.48 -0.91
CA HIS A 120 0.14 18.74 0.52
C HIS A 120 -0.14 17.42 1.22
N GLU A 121 0.63 17.09 2.25
CA GLU A 121 0.35 15.89 3.04
C GLU A 121 -0.76 16.18 4.04
N THR A 122 -1.76 15.32 4.04
CA THR A 122 -2.85 15.35 5.02
C THR A 122 -3.05 13.94 5.56
N GLY A 123 -3.26 13.81 6.87
CA GLY A 123 -3.70 12.53 7.43
C GLY A 123 -5.04 12.11 6.82
N PRO A 124 -5.33 10.81 6.74
CA PRO A 124 -6.66 10.36 6.33
C PRO A 124 -7.73 10.93 7.27
N ASP A 125 -8.85 11.38 6.70
CA ASP A 125 -10.04 11.73 7.48
C ASP A 125 -10.68 10.43 7.94
N LEU A 126 -10.28 9.99 9.14
CA LEU A 126 -10.87 8.82 9.81
C LEU A 126 -12.13 9.30 10.53
N VAL A 127 -13.24 9.37 9.79
CA VAL A 127 -14.58 9.57 10.36
C VAL A 127 -15.01 8.31 11.13
#